data_AF-B4K3U9-F1
#
_entry.id   AF-B4K3U9-F1
#
_cell.length_a   1.000
_cell.length_b   1.000
_cell.length_c   1.000
_cell.angle_alpha   90.00
_cell.angle_beta   90.00
_cell.angle_gamma   90.00
#
_symmetry.space_group_name_H-M   'P 1'
#
loop_
_entity.id
_entity.type
_entity.pdbx_description
1 polymer ?
#
loop_
_entity_poly.entity_id
_entity_poly.type
_entity_poly.pdbx_seq_one_letter_code
_entity_poly.pdbx_strand_id
1 'polypeptide(L)'
;YPSKAGFSALANKMSRLPIVREQLIPPMGAYEASPWILRAGYTFDRQVLAEPKWLTPGPSTYTIHNKYPYYKLEMAFGSRRIIWPAVAVFCAPTNLAQCLNCHQRPRGDYFHHFATDKDMCRNCMHDELAAIKHCSLSVVERYRRNQLIKQFVPARYCGFFHDHNGTTAATELTTRKELREKIRVENYLHRFARKIE
;
A
#
# COMPACT_ATOMS: atom_id res chain seq x y z
N TYR A 1 0.74 -20.33 -49.05
CA TYR A 1 0.05 -19.34 -48.19
C TYR A 1 0.92 -19.10 -46.97
N PRO A 2 1.51 -17.90 -46.78
CA PRO A 2 2.33 -17.61 -45.59
C PRO A 2 1.44 -17.46 -44.33
N SER A 3 1.99 -17.82 -43.17
CA SER A 3 1.29 -17.92 -41.88
C SER A 3 0.93 -16.55 -41.28
N LYS A 4 -0.12 -16.50 -40.45
CA LYS A 4 -0.68 -15.32 -39.75
C LYS A 4 0.26 -14.64 -38.73
N ALA A 5 1.55 -14.99 -38.74
CA ALA A 5 2.57 -14.41 -37.89
C ALA A 5 3.60 -13.67 -38.76
N GLY A 6 3.22 -12.51 -39.30
CA GLY A 6 4.15 -11.66 -40.03
C GLY A 6 4.98 -10.83 -39.08
N PHE A 7 6.12 -11.35 -38.58
CA PHE A 7 7.28 -10.56 -38.15
C PHE A 7 8.57 -11.40 -38.29
N SER A 8 9.61 -10.79 -38.88
CA SER A 8 10.88 -11.42 -39.23
C SER A 8 11.80 -11.67 -38.03
N ALA A 9 12.71 -12.64 -38.16
CA ALA A 9 13.65 -13.13 -37.13
C ALA A 9 14.74 -12.13 -36.68
N LEU A 10 14.68 -10.87 -37.11
CA LEU A 10 15.72 -9.85 -36.86
C LEU A 10 15.33 -8.80 -35.81
N ALA A 11 14.09 -8.80 -35.31
CA ALA A 11 13.67 -7.89 -34.26
C ALA A 11 13.90 -8.50 -32.87
N ASN A 12 15.07 -8.18 -32.27
CA ASN A 12 15.35 -8.49 -30.87
C ASN A 12 14.19 -8.00 -29.98
N LYS A 13 13.49 -8.94 -29.31
CA LYS A 13 12.35 -8.69 -28.42
C LYS A 13 12.73 -8.16 -27.05
N MET A 14 14.03 -8.02 -26.75
CA MET A 14 14.47 -7.45 -25.48
C MET A 14 14.25 -5.94 -25.46
N SER A 15 13.82 -5.40 -24.32
CA SER A 15 13.76 -3.97 -24.11
C SER A 15 15.15 -3.37 -24.39
N ARG A 16 15.26 -2.52 -25.42
CA ARG A 16 16.52 -1.85 -25.77
C ARG A 16 16.98 -0.85 -24.72
N LEU A 17 16.09 -0.50 -23.80
CA LEU A 17 16.41 0.29 -22.62
C LEU A 17 16.92 -0.66 -21.53
N PRO A 18 18.02 -0.32 -20.83
CA PRO A 18 18.44 -1.09 -19.67
C PRO A 18 17.25 -1.16 -18.71
N ILE A 19 16.86 -2.39 -18.33
CA ILE A 19 15.93 -2.58 -17.23
C ILE A 19 16.59 -1.89 -16.04
N VAL A 20 16.03 -0.75 -15.64
CA VAL A 20 16.46 -0.09 -14.40
C VAL A 20 16.12 -1.08 -13.31
N ARG A 21 17.13 -1.83 -12.86
CA ARG A 21 17.03 -2.67 -11.67
C ARG A 21 16.62 -1.70 -10.57
N GLU A 22 15.38 -1.83 -10.10
CA GLU A 22 14.96 -1.11 -8.92
C GLU A 22 15.99 -1.45 -7.84
N GLN A 23 16.68 -0.43 -7.31
CA GLN A 23 17.64 -0.63 -6.24
C GLN A 23 16.96 -1.48 -5.17
N LEU A 24 17.55 -2.63 -4.87
CA LEU A 24 17.10 -3.57 -3.86
C LEU A 24 17.27 -2.90 -2.51
N ILE A 25 16.36 -2.01 -2.15
CA ILE A 25 16.24 -1.56 -0.77
C ILE A 25 15.57 -2.74 -0.06
N PRO A 26 16.31 -3.47 0.82
CA PRO A 26 15.75 -4.62 1.50
C PRO A 26 14.51 -4.17 2.30
N PRO A 27 13.42 -4.94 2.29
CA PRO A 27 12.26 -4.60 3.11
C PRO A 27 12.66 -4.59 4.60
N MET A 28 12.04 -3.73 5.40
CA MET A 28 12.23 -3.71 6.86
C MET A 28 11.98 -5.12 7.42
N GLY A 29 13.03 -5.75 7.98
CA GLY A 29 13.07 -7.14 8.44
C GLY A 29 13.89 -8.11 7.57
N ALA A 30 14.40 -7.69 6.41
CA ALA A 30 15.31 -8.51 5.59
C ALA A 30 16.79 -8.43 6.00
N TYR A 31 17.13 -7.48 6.87
CA TYR A 31 18.31 -7.66 7.71
C TYR A 31 17.91 -8.67 8.79
N GLU A 32 18.34 -9.92 8.63
CA GLU A 32 18.43 -10.80 9.79
C GLU A 32 19.37 -10.09 10.76
N ALA A 33 18.83 -9.53 11.85
CA ALA A 33 19.66 -9.27 13.00
C ALA A 33 20.21 -10.64 13.37
N SER A 34 21.49 -10.88 13.10
CA SER A 34 22.15 -12.10 13.53
C SER A 34 21.77 -12.30 15.00
N PRO A 35 21.13 -13.41 15.37
CA PRO A 35 20.81 -13.64 16.76
C PRO A 35 22.14 -13.58 17.48
N TRP A 36 22.28 -12.62 18.38
CA TRP A 36 23.44 -12.52 19.23
C TRP A 36 23.49 -13.86 19.94
N ILE A 37 24.52 -14.66 19.66
CA ILE A 37 24.73 -15.94 20.32
C ILE A 37 24.81 -15.59 21.80
N LEU A 38 23.75 -15.92 22.54
CA LEU A 38 23.75 -15.86 23.99
C LEU A 38 24.81 -16.86 24.44
N ARG A 39 26.04 -16.39 24.62
CA ARG A 39 27.02 -17.10 25.45
C ARG A 39 26.43 -17.05 26.85
N ALA A 40 25.74 -18.11 27.23
CA ALA A 40 25.44 -18.38 28.63
C ALA A 40 26.78 -18.44 29.36
N GLY A 41 27.08 -17.35 30.05
CA GLY A 41 28.33 -17.12 30.76
C GLY A 41 28.09 -16.07 31.81
N TYR A 42 27.22 -16.37 32.78
CA TYR A 42 27.24 -15.62 34.02
C TYR A 42 28.45 -16.12 34.82
N THR A 43 29.51 -15.33 34.85
CA THR A 43 30.67 -15.60 35.71
C THR A 43 31.15 -14.41 36.52
N PHE A 44 30.48 -13.24 36.46
CA PHE A 44 30.92 -12.05 37.20
C PHE A 44 29.74 -11.27 37.77
N ASP A 45 29.92 -10.75 38.98
CA ASP A 45 28.91 -10.06 39.80
C ASP A 45 28.08 -9.05 39.00
N ARG A 46 26.78 -9.33 38.90
CA ARG A 46 25.80 -8.44 38.29
C ARG A 46 25.55 -7.25 39.23
N GLN A 47 26.30 -6.17 39.04
CA GLN A 47 25.91 -4.87 39.60
C GLN A 47 24.69 -4.34 38.84
N VAL A 48 23.61 -4.02 39.56
CA VAL A 48 22.41 -3.40 38.99
C VAL A 48 22.74 -1.93 38.72
N LEU A 49 23.32 -1.66 37.56
CA LEU A 49 23.48 -0.29 37.06
C LEU A 49 22.13 0.20 36.52
N ALA A 50 21.80 1.47 36.78
CA ALA A 50 20.63 2.09 36.21
C ALA A 50 20.72 2.06 34.67
N GLU A 51 19.62 1.69 34.00
CA GLU A 51 19.59 1.61 32.55
C GLU A 51 19.89 3.00 31.94
N PRO A 52 20.80 3.09 30.94
CA PRO A 52 21.12 4.36 30.32
C PRO A 52 19.86 4.95 29.65
N LYS A 53 19.59 6.22 29.89
CA LYS A 53 18.49 6.95 29.24
C LYS A 53 18.88 7.25 27.81
N TRP A 54 18.42 6.42 26.89
CA TRP A 54 18.66 6.59 25.45
C TRP A 54 17.88 7.79 24.88
N LEU A 55 18.52 8.58 24.01
CA LEU A 55 17.88 9.65 23.23
C LEU A 55 16.93 9.12 22.14
N THR A 56 17.07 7.84 21.80
CA THR A 56 16.23 7.09 20.85
C THR A 56 15.73 5.82 21.53
N PRO A 57 14.65 5.16 21.05
CA PRO A 57 14.19 3.93 21.67
C PRO A 57 15.33 2.91 21.74
N GLY A 58 15.57 2.35 22.93
CA GLY A 58 16.59 1.34 23.14
C GLY A 58 16.41 0.11 22.23
N PRO A 59 17.43 -0.74 22.10
CA PRO A 59 17.43 -1.87 21.16
C PRO A 59 16.27 -2.87 21.37
N SER A 60 15.73 -2.97 22.58
CA SER A 60 14.56 -3.81 22.92
C SER A 60 13.21 -3.09 22.83
N THR A 61 13.19 -1.79 22.55
CA THR A 61 11.96 -0.97 22.52
C THR A 61 11.19 -1.11 21.20
N TYR A 62 11.84 -1.63 20.14
CA TYR A 62 11.14 -2.01 18.92
C TYR A 62 10.44 -3.36 19.13
N THR A 63 9.11 -3.35 19.08
CA THR A 63 8.27 -4.55 19.22
C THR A 63 8.57 -5.57 18.12
N ILE A 64 9.43 -6.55 18.42
CA ILE A 64 9.81 -7.66 17.53
C ILE A 64 8.61 -8.57 17.21
N HIS A 65 7.61 -8.57 18.10
CA HIS A 65 6.41 -9.41 17.99
C HIS A 65 5.36 -8.90 17.00
N ASN A 66 5.51 -7.68 16.47
CA ASN A 66 4.54 -7.11 15.56
C ASN A 66 4.80 -7.56 14.13
N LYS A 67 4.07 -8.58 13.68
CA LYS A 67 4.03 -9.00 12.27
C LYS A 67 3.47 -7.85 11.45
N TYR A 68 4.31 -7.31 10.56
CA TYR A 68 3.84 -6.33 9.61
C TYR A 68 2.98 -6.97 8.52
N PRO A 69 2.00 -6.25 7.96
CA PRO A 69 1.27 -6.72 6.79
C PRO A 69 2.24 -7.04 5.65
N TYR A 70 2.04 -8.19 5.01
CA TYR A 70 2.82 -8.63 3.85
C TYR A 70 2.59 -7.70 2.65
N TYR A 71 3.65 -7.45 1.88
CA TYR A 71 3.52 -6.79 0.59
C TYR A 71 2.75 -7.69 -0.38
N LYS A 72 1.79 -7.12 -1.12
CA LYS A 72 1.23 -7.77 -2.31
C LYS A 72 2.27 -7.70 -3.43
N LEU A 73 3.05 -8.77 -3.55
CA LEU A 73 4.14 -8.89 -4.52
C LEU A 73 3.73 -9.90 -5.60
N GLU A 74 3.92 -9.51 -6.85
CA GLU A 74 3.94 -10.47 -7.95
C GLU A 74 5.37 -10.88 -8.28
N MET A 75 5.56 -12.20 -8.29
CA MET A 75 6.81 -12.86 -8.59
C MET A 75 6.74 -13.40 -10.03
N ALA A 76 7.70 -13.04 -10.87
CA ALA A 76 7.89 -13.69 -12.16
C ALA A 76 9.25 -14.38 -12.17
N PHE A 77 9.25 -15.72 -12.28
CA PHE A 77 10.43 -16.58 -12.46
C PHE A 77 11.67 -16.13 -11.67
N GLY A 78 11.58 -16.13 -10.33
CA GLY A 78 12.71 -15.79 -9.46
C GLY A 78 13.02 -14.30 -9.30
N SER A 79 12.27 -13.40 -9.95
CA SER A 79 12.40 -11.95 -9.78
C SER A 79 11.13 -11.33 -9.19
N ARG A 80 11.27 -10.51 -8.14
CA ARG A 80 10.21 -9.60 -7.64
C ARG A 80 10.04 -8.49 -8.67
N ARG A 81 8.91 -8.46 -9.40
CA ARG A 81 8.75 -7.47 -10.49
C ARG A 81 7.78 -6.35 -10.16
N ILE A 82 6.75 -6.59 -9.34
CA ILE A 82 5.68 -5.61 -9.15
C ILE A 82 5.24 -5.58 -7.69
N ILE A 83 5.38 -4.41 -7.06
CA ILE A 83 4.72 -4.09 -5.80
C ILE A 83 3.39 -3.45 -6.15
N TRP A 84 2.28 -4.13 -5.83
CA TRP A 84 0.95 -3.56 -6.06
C TRP A 84 0.75 -2.33 -5.17
N PRO A 85 0.19 -1.22 -5.70
CA PRO A 85 -0.16 -0.07 -4.88
C PRO A 85 -1.22 -0.44 -3.84
N ALA A 86 -1.11 0.14 -2.66
CA ALA A 86 -2.04 -0.04 -1.55
C ALA A 86 -3.41 0.57 -1.84
N VAL A 87 -3.43 1.61 -2.68
CA VAL A 87 -4.63 2.33 -3.13
C VAL A 87 -4.86 2.01 -4.61
N ALA A 88 -6.08 1.61 -4.96
CA ALA A 88 -6.44 1.35 -6.35
C ALA A 88 -6.51 2.67 -7.14
N VAL A 89 -5.94 2.71 -8.34
CA VAL A 89 -5.95 3.92 -9.18
C VAL A 89 -6.88 3.72 -10.36
N PHE A 90 -7.95 4.51 -10.43
CA PHE A 90 -8.88 4.53 -11.55
C PHE A 90 -8.47 5.58 -12.57
N CYS A 91 -8.29 5.14 -13.82
CA CYS A 91 -7.91 5.97 -14.94
C CYS A 91 -9.13 6.22 -15.83
N ALA A 92 -9.55 7.48 -15.95
CA ALA A 92 -10.67 7.88 -16.80
C ALA A 92 -10.47 9.34 -17.25
N PRO A 93 -11.08 9.78 -18.37
CA PRO A 93 -10.96 11.16 -18.85
C PRO A 93 -11.44 12.22 -17.85
N THR A 94 -12.46 11.85 -17.08
CA THR A 94 -13.06 12.68 -16.05
C THR A 94 -13.31 11.83 -14.82
N ASN A 95 -13.11 12.41 -13.63
CA ASN A 95 -13.44 11.74 -12.38
C ASN A 95 -14.95 11.79 -12.14
N LEU A 96 -15.60 10.64 -12.32
CA LEU A 96 -17.03 10.42 -12.12
C LEU A 96 -17.37 9.85 -10.73
N ALA A 97 -16.38 9.73 -9.83
CA ALA A 97 -16.62 9.18 -8.51
C ALA A 97 -17.61 10.06 -7.73
N GLN A 98 -18.58 9.42 -7.08
CA GLN A 98 -19.62 10.10 -6.31
C GLN A 98 -19.90 9.33 -5.02
N CYS A 99 -19.83 10.03 -3.88
CA CYS A 99 -20.09 9.40 -2.59
C CYS A 99 -21.55 8.90 -2.49
N LEU A 100 -21.73 7.67 -2.03
CA LEU A 100 -23.04 7.05 -1.80
C LEU A 100 -23.88 7.82 -0.77
N ASN A 101 -23.25 8.37 0.27
CA ASN A 101 -23.96 8.96 1.41
C ASN A 101 -24.22 10.46 1.21
N CYS A 102 -23.18 11.24 0.87
CA CYS A 102 -23.32 12.69 0.73
C CYS A 102 -23.55 13.16 -0.71
N HIS A 103 -23.50 12.25 -1.70
CA HIS A 103 -23.65 12.55 -3.13
C HIS A 103 -22.69 13.59 -3.69
N GLN A 104 -21.68 13.99 -2.92
CA GLN A 104 -20.63 14.89 -3.36
C GLN A 104 -19.49 14.09 -3.98
N ARG A 105 -18.79 14.72 -4.93
CA ARG A 105 -17.55 14.18 -5.48
C ARG A 105 -16.47 14.15 -4.38
N PRO A 106 -15.84 13.00 -4.13
CA PRO A 106 -14.81 12.90 -3.11
C PRO A 106 -13.60 13.77 -3.47
N ARG A 107 -13.02 14.40 -2.45
CA ARG A 107 -11.77 15.16 -2.55
C ARG A 107 -10.60 14.26 -2.18
N GLY A 108 -9.67 14.04 -3.10
CA GLY A 108 -8.54 13.13 -2.91
C GLY A 108 -8.97 11.67 -2.94
N ASP A 109 -8.42 10.86 -2.04
CA ASP A 109 -8.73 9.43 -1.98
C ASP A 109 -10.10 9.21 -1.39
N TYR A 110 -10.74 8.15 -1.87
CA TYR A 110 -12.03 7.68 -1.42
C TYR A 110 -11.95 6.17 -1.23
N PHE A 111 -13.09 5.56 -0.93
CA PHE A 111 -13.20 4.12 -0.83
C PHE A 111 -14.17 3.61 -1.88
N HIS A 112 -13.78 2.56 -2.59
CA HIS A 112 -14.55 1.97 -3.67
C HIS A 112 -14.95 0.54 -3.32
N HIS A 113 -16.19 0.19 -3.62
CA HIS A 113 -16.75 -1.14 -3.43
C HIS A 113 -16.85 -1.87 -4.77
N PHE A 114 -15.84 -2.68 -5.09
CA PHE A 114 -15.70 -3.34 -6.40
C PHE A 114 -16.85 -4.26 -6.81
N ALA A 115 -17.63 -4.79 -5.87
CA ALA A 115 -18.76 -5.67 -6.22
C ALA A 115 -20.05 -4.91 -6.57
N THR A 116 -20.16 -3.64 -6.18
CA THR A 116 -21.39 -2.85 -6.38
C THR A 116 -21.16 -1.55 -7.11
N ASP A 117 -19.90 -1.27 -7.49
CA ASP A 117 -19.45 -0.02 -8.09
C ASP A 117 -19.92 1.24 -7.34
N LYS A 118 -19.83 1.20 -6.00
CA LYS A 118 -20.21 2.30 -5.12
C LYS A 118 -18.99 2.94 -4.51
N ASP A 119 -18.96 4.27 -4.47
CA ASP A 119 -17.90 5.03 -3.82
C ASP A 119 -18.37 5.64 -2.51
N MET A 120 -17.43 5.84 -1.58
CA MET A 120 -17.67 6.53 -0.32
C MET A 120 -16.51 7.46 -0.01
N CYS A 121 -16.81 8.71 0.32
CA CYS A 121 -15.77 9.69 0.67
C CYS A 121 -15.18 9.41 2.06
N ARG A 122 -13.99 9.95 2.34
CA ARG A 122 -13.31 9.78 3.62
C ARG A 122 -14.14 10.22 4.83
N ASN A 123 -14.86 11.33 4.72
CA ASN A 123 -15.67 11.87 5.81
C ASN A 123 -16.79 10.89 6.17
N CYS A 124 -17.58 10.48 5.18
CA CYS A 124 -18.65 9.52 5.40
C CYS A 124 -18.13 8.16 5.88
N MET A 125 -16.98 7.70 5.38
CA MET A 125 -16.34 6.48 5.90
C MET A 125 -15.98 6.64 7.38
N HIS A 126 -15.47 7.79 7.78
CA HIS A 126 -15.14 8.07 9.18
C HIS A 126 -16.39 8.10 10.07
N ASP A 127 -17.46 8.73 9.59
CA ASP A 127 -18.75 8.78 10.28
C ASP A 127 -19.36 7.39 10.47
N GLU A 128 -19.30 6.53 9.44
CA GLU A 128 -19.75 5.14 9.51
C GLU A 128 -18.91 4.32 10.51
N LEU A 129 -17.59 4.47 10.48
CA LEU A 129 -16.70 3.81 11.44
C LEU A 129 -16.95 4.29 12.89
N ALA A 130 -17.22 5.57 13.08
CA ALA A 130 -17.58 6.13 14.37
C ALA A 130 -18.93 5.58 14.86
N ALA A 131 -19.93 5.49 13.98
CA ALA A 131 -21.23 4.90 14.29
C ALA A 131 -21.11 3.43 14.68
N ILE A 132 -20.28 2.63 14.00
CA ILE A 132 -20.02 1.22 14.32
C ILE A 132 -19.40 1.06 15.71
N LYS A 133 -18.49 1.96 16.09
CA LYS A 133 -17.83 1.95 17.40
C LYS A 133 -18.76 2.35 18.54
N HIS A 134 -19.85 3.04 18.25
CA HIS A 134 -20.79 3.49 19.28
C HIS A 134 -21.59 2.32 19.91
N CYS A 135 -21.88 2.42 21.21
CA CYS A 135 -22.60 1.37 21.95
C CYS A 135 -24.11 1.34 21.70
N SER A 136 -24.65 2.29 20.94
CA SER A 136 -26.09 2.37 20.63
C SER A 136 -26.56 1.30 19.64
N LEU A 137 -25.65 0.72 18.86
CA LEU A 137 -25.99 -0.33 17.89
C LEU A 137 -26.03 -1.69 18.55
N SER A 138 -27.01 -2.50 18.16
CA SER A 138 -27.04 -3.92 18.55
C SER A 138 -25.83 -4.68 17.99
N VAL A 139 -25.48 -5.80 18.61
CA VAL A 139 -24.35 -6.65 18.17
C VAL A 139 -24.53 -7.11 16.72
N VAL A 140 -25.75 -7.46 16.32
CA VAL A 140 -26.07 -7.92 14.96
C VAL A 140 -25.92 -6.80 13.93
N GLU A 141 -26.43 -5.61 14.24
CA GLU A 141 -26.29 -4.44 13.35
C GLU A 141 -24.84 -4.02 13.21
N ARG A 142 -24.09 -3.99 14.32
CA ARG A 142 -22.65 -3.69 14.30
C ARG A 142 -21.89 -4.67 13.42
N TYR A 143 -22.18 -5.98 13.54
CA TYR A 143 -21.57 -7.01 12.70
C TYR A 143 -21.89 -6.79 11.22
N ARG A 144 -23.16 -6.58 10.86
CA ARG A 144 -23.58 -6.35 9.47
C ARG A 144 -22.93 -5.10 8.87
N ARG A 145 -22.94 -3.97 9.58
CA ARG A 145 -22.30 -2.73 9.11
C ARG A 145 -20.79 -2.90 8.93
N ASN A 146 -20.13 -3.56 9.88
CA ASN A 146 -18.70 -3.83 9.77
C ASN A 146 -18.37 -4.72 8.55
N GLN A 147 -19.20 -5.72 8.24
CA GLN A 147 -19.03 -6.53 7.02
C GLN A 147 -19.19 -5.73 5.74
N LEU A 148 -20.11 -4.76 5.70
CA LEU A 148 -20.27 -3.87 4.55
C LEU A 148 -19.06 -2.94 4.39
N ILE A 149 -18.64 -2.30 5.48
CA ILE A 149 -17.50 -1.36 5.47
C ILE A 149 -16.20 -2.05 5.07
N LYS A 150 -15.98 -3.31 5.45
CA LYS A 150 -14.79 -4.08 5.06
C LYS A 150 -14.67 -4.34 3.56
N GLN A 151 -15.76 -4.25 2.80
CA GLN A 151 -15.74 -4.48 1.34
C GLN A 151 -15.24 -3.25 0.57
N PHE A 152 -15.22 -2.08 1.21
CA PHE A 152 -14.69 -0.86 0.65
C PHE A 152 -13.16 -0.83 0.71
N VAL A 153 -12.52 -0.62 -0.43
CA VAL A 153 -11.06 -0.57 -0.58
C VAL A 153 -10.64 0.85 -0.95
N PRO A 154 -9.53 1.39 -0.41
CA PRO A 154 -9.08 2.72 -0.77
C PRO A 154 -8.78 2.82 -2.27
N ALA A 155 -9.29 3.89 -2.87
CA ALA A 155 -9.19 4.20 -4.28
C ALA A 155 -8.87 5.68 -4.52
N ARG A 156 -8.25 5.97 -5.66
CA ARG A 156 -7.87 7.32 -6.10
C ARG A 156 -8.06 7.45 -7.61
N TYR A 157 -8.43 8.65 -8.05
CA TYR A 157 -8.47 9.00 -9.48
C TYR A 157 -7.08 9.34 -10.03
N CYS A 158 -6.78 8.98 -11.27
CA CYS A 158 -5.46 9.16 -11.92
C CYS A 158 -4.94 10.60 -12.03
N GLY A 159 -5.79 11.61 -11.82
CA GLY A 159 -5.47 13.04 -11.95
C GLY A 159 -4.30 13.56 -11.11
N PHE A 160 -3.73 12.76 -10.20
CA PHE A 160 -2.53 13.14 -9.43
C PHE A 160 -1.21 12.95 -10.21
N PHE A 161 -1.21 12.20 -11.31
CA PHE A 161 0.02 11.89 -12.07
C PHE A 161 -0.07 12.14 -13.56
N HIS A 162 -1.27 12.14 -14.15
CA HIS A 162 -1.49 12.62 -15.50
C HIS A 162 -2.82 13.35 -15.62
N ASP A 163 -2.91 14.22 -16.63
CA ASP A 163 -4.13 14.91 -17.01
C ASP A 163 -4.66 14.35 -18.33
N HIS A 164 -5.98 14.28 -18.46
CA HIS A 164 -6.68 13.79 -19.63
C HIS A 164 -7.27 14.89 -20.50
N ASN A 165 -7.43 16.11 -19.99
CA ASN A 165 -8.10 17.21 -20.69
C ASN A 165 -9.48 16.82 -21.28
N GLY A 166 -10.21 15.92 -20.60
CA GLY A 166 -11.51 15.41 -21.07
C GLY A 166 -11.44 14.40 -22.22
N THR A 167 -10.24 13.98 -22.63
CA THR A 167 -10.02 12.99 -23.69
C THR A 167 -9.46 11.68 -23.14
N THR A 168 -9.41 10.63 -23.95
CA THR A 168 -8.78 9.35 -23.57
C THR A 168 -7.25 9.43 -23.55
N ALA A 169 -6.65 10.42 -24.21
CA ALA A 169 -5.22 10.66 -24.16
C ALA A 169 -4.83 11.24 -22.79
N ALA A 170 -3.64 10.90 -22.31
CA ALA A 170 -3.14 11.36 -21.02
C ALA A 170 -1.78 12.04 -21.19
N THR A 171 -1.62 13.24 -20.63
CA THR A 171 -0.34 13.95 -20.52
C THR A 171 0.21 13.77 -19.11
N GLU A 172 1.39 13.17 -19.01
CA GLU A 172 2.05 12.93 -17.72
C GLU A 172 2.41 14.27 -17.04
N LEU A 173 1.91 14.47 -15.82
CA LEU A 173 2.21 15.65 -14.99
C LEU A 173 3.53 15.47 -14.23
N THR A 174 3.86 14.23 -13.90
CA THR A 174 5.06 13.84 -13.14
C THR A 174 5.82 12.76 -13.88
N THR A 175 7.13 12.67 -13.65
CA THR A 175 7.93 11.60 -14.26
C THR A 175 7.55 10.22 -13.72
N ARG A 176 7.71 9.17 -14.53
CA ARG A 176 7.46 7.79 -14.10
C ARG A 176 8.33 7.35 -12.91
N LYS A 177 9.51 7.95 -12.75
CA LYS A 177 10.40 7.70 -11.62
C LYS A 177 9.76 8.20 -10.33
N GLU A 178 9.29 9.44 -10.32
CA GLU A 178 8.58 10.04 -9.19
C GLU A 178 7.30 9.28 -8.84
N LEU A 179 6.53 8.85 -9.85
CA LEU A 179 5.33 8.03 -9.61
C LEU A 179 5.66 6.73 -8.86
N ARG A 180 6.72 6.03 -9.29
CA ARG A 180 7.17 4.80 -8.62
C ARG A 180 7.64 5.07 -7.19
N GLU A 181 8.41 6.14 -6.98
CA GLU A 181 8.86 6.53 -5.64
C GLU A 181 7.68 6.88 -4.73
N LYS A 182 6.69 7.63 -5.22
CA LYS A 182 5.45 7.93 -4.48
C LYS A 182 4.70 6.66 -4.10
N ILE A 183 4.49 5.73 -5.04
CA ILE A 183 3.81 4.45 -4.77
C ILE A 183 4.59 3.63 -3.72
N ARG A 184 5.93 3.62 -3.78
CA ARG A 184 6.76 2.92 -2.78
C ARG A 184 6.61 3.53 -1.39
N VAL A 185 6.68 4.85 -1.28
CA VAL A 185 6.50 5.56 0.00
C VAL A 185 5.09 5.34 0.54
N GLU A 186 4.07 5.43 -0.31
CA GLU A 186 2.68 5.17 0.06
C GLU A 186 2.48 3.74 0.57
N ASN A 187 3.00 2.75 -0.15
CA ASN A 187 2.98 1.35 0.27
C ASN A 187 3.71 1.10 1.59
N TYR A 188 4.83 1.79 1.79
CA TYR A 188 5.59 1.74 3.03
C TYR A 188 4.78 2.33 4.19
N LEU A 189 4.23 3.54 4.04
CA LEU A 189 3.46 4.21 5.09
C LEU A 189 2.14 3.50 5.41
N HIS A 190 1.44 2.99 4.39
CA HIS A 190 0.20 2.25 4.55
C HIS A 190 0.38 1.03 5.46
N ARG A 191 1.54 0.37 5.40
CA ARG A 191 1.89 -0.76 6.28
C ARG A 191 2.00 -0.34 7.76
N PHE A 192 2.44 0.88 8.06
CA PHE A 192 2.50 1.39 9.43
C PHE A 192 1.14 1.87 9.93
N ALA A 193 0.34 2.51 9.07
CA ALA A 193 -1.00 2.95 9.44
C ALA A 193 -1.90 1.77 9.87
N ARG A 194 -1.82 0.63 9.18
CA ARG A 194 -2.55 -0.60 9.53
C ARG A 194 -2.09 -1.28 10.82
N LYS A 195 -1.03 -0.81 11.47
CA LYS A 195 -0.55 -1.32 12.77
C LYS A 195 -1.32 -0.73 13.94
N ILE A 196 -2.02 0.40 13.73
CA ILE A 196 -2.67 1.19 14.79
C ILE A 196 -4.15 0.76 14.99
N GLU A 197 -4.70 -0.05 14.08
CA GLU A 197 -6.03 -0.68 14.19
C GLU A 197 -5.95 -2.10 14.75
#